data_AF-A0A356L1Z7-F1
#
_entry.id   AF-A0A356L1Z7-F1
#
_cell.length_a   1.000
_cell.length_b   1.000
_cell.length_c   1.000
_cell.angle_alpha   90.00
_cell.angle_beta   90.00
_cell.angle_gamma   90.00
#
_symmetry.space_group_name_H-M   'P 1'
#
loop_
_entity.id
_entity.type
_entity.pdbx_description
1 polymer ?
#
loop_
_entity_poly.entity_id
_entity_poly.type
_entity_poly.pdbx_seq_one_letter_code
_entity_poly.pdbx_strand_id
1 'polypeptide(L)'
;MLKEFLSTIKEFFIRFISSRLFALGLLFTVLFTILAGRLFELQIINGDQYMADYQNRTLTKVTTTGTRGNIYDRDGRLLAYNELQYNITIADNGAYDTTDSGINRRNLMLYHLAQIIEKYGYAVEGQYKLKLDEQHEFQFTTSSENEKKRFIANIRGRNVSDLSEKDFTIRAKDAFALSKSRYRFDNIKDENGDPIVLEDETALDMINILYTMRLTAYQRYQTTTIVKNVSKECMAEILESKGELQGVDIENVSVRKYNYAPYLSHIVGYTSQVREDQLAELRKTDESYELNDTVGVWGLEKSMESELKGKKGYREMYLNSVGSVLEVVSESEAKAGNDIYTTISANDQIAIYHLLEQELAGILASKIVESDAPQNDSVKQSQITIPVKDAYFQLINNNVLNAGHFTEGTPGSAERQI
;
A
#
# COMPACT_ATOMS: atom_id res chain seq x y z
N MET A 1 75.92 -42.00 38.95
CA MET A 1 75.51 -41.18 37.77
C MET A 1 74.09 -41.44 37.29
N LEU A 2 73.75 -42.46 36.49
CA LEU A 2 72.37 -42.63 35.96
C LEU A 2 71.32 -42.90 37.06
N LYS A 3 71.65 -43.72 38.07
CA LYS A 3 70.76 -43.99 39.21
C LYS A 3 70.56 -42.77 40.11
N GLU A 4 71.60 -41.96 40.30
CA GLU A 4 71.51 -40.70 41.05
C GLU A 4 70.68 -39.65 40.30
N PHE A 5 70.85 -39.52 38.98
CA PHE A 5 70.06 -38.62 38.15
C PHE A 5 68.56 -38.99 38.17
N LEU A 6 68.25 -40.29 38.06
CA LEU A 6 66.88 -40.80 38.19
C LEU A 6 66.30 -40.57 39.59
N SER A 7 67.10 -40.70 40.66
CA SER A 7 66.63 -40.39 42.01
C SER A 7 66.41 -38.89 42.23
N THR A 8 67.27 -38.02 41.69
CA THR A 8 67.10 -36.56 41.77
C THR A 8 65.86 -36.11 41.00
N ILE A 9 65.60 -36.68 39.82
CA ILE A 9 64.35 -36.43 39.07
C ILE A 9 63.15 -36.91 39.87
N LYS A 10 63.21 -38.10 40.47
CA LYS A 10 62.12 -38.68 41.26
C LYS A 10 61.82 -37.84 42.52
N GLU A 11 62.84 -37.38 43.23
CA GLU A 11 62.68 -36.48 44.39
C GLU A 11 62.13 -35.11 43.99
N PHE A 12 62.58 -34.56 42.86
CA PHE A 12 62.04 -33.32 42.31
C PHE A 12 60.57 -33.47 41.94
N PHE A 13 60.18 -34.59 41.32
CA PHE A 13 58.79 -34.92 41.00
C PHE A 13 57.92 -35.08 42.25
N ILE A 14 58.43 -35.72 43.30
CA ILE A 14 57.70 -35.90 44.57
C ILE A 14 57.50 -34.55 45.27
N ARG A 15 58.53 -33.68 45.31
CA ARG A 15 58.41 -32.32 45.86
C ARG A 15 57.45 -31.47 45.04
N PHE A 16 57.51 -31.57 43.71
CA PHE A 16 56.60 -30.88 42.80
C PHE A 16 55.15 -31.31 43.02
N ILE A 17 54.88 -32.63 43.08
CA ILE A 17 53.54 -33.19 43.34
C ILE A 17 53.01 -32.81 44.73
N SER A 18 53.88 -32.72 45.74
CA SER A 18 53.49 -32.36 47.12
C SER A 18 53.19 -30.86 47.33
N SER A 19 53.44 -30.02 46.33
CA SER A 19 53.26 -28.57 46.42
C SER A 19 51.78 -28.19 46.24
N ARG A 20 51.29 -27.26 47.08
CA ARG A 20 49.93 -26.69 46.94
C ARG A 20 49.72 -26.03 45.58
N LEU A 21 50.79 -25.53 44.95
CA LEU A 21 50.79 -24.97 43.60
C LEU A 21 50.52 -26.04 42.53
N PHE A 22 50.99 -27.28 42.73
CA PHE A 22 50.71 -28.37 41.79
C PHE A 22 49.26 -28.83 41.87
N ALA A 23 48.68 -28.91 43.07
CA ALA A 23 47.25 -29.20 43.24
C ALA A 23 46.36 -28.12 42.58
N LEU A 24 46.72 -26.85 42.74
CA LEU A 24 46.04 -25.73 42.07
C LEU A 24 46.20 -25.81 40.53
N GLY A 25 47.42 -26.09 40.06
CA GLY A 25 47.72 -26.26 38.64
C GLY A 25 46.92 -27.39 38.01
N LEU A 26 46.88 -28.55 38.66
CA LEU A 26 46.10 -29.71 38.23
C LEU A 26 44.60 -29.38 38.13
N LEU A 27 44.06 -28.66 39.12
CA LEU A 27 42.67 -28.23 39.12
C LEU A 27 42.36 -27.31 37.93
N PHE A 28 43.22 -26.33 37.65
CA PHE A 28 43.07 -25.48 36.46
C PHE A 28 43.20 -26.27 35.16
N THR A 29 44.15 -27.20 35.07
CA THR A 29 44.31 -28.04 33.87
C THR A 29 43.07 -28.90 33.62
N VAL A 30 42.49 -29.51 34.66
CA VAL A 30 41.24 -30.26 34.54
C VAL A 30 40.09 -29.36 34.09
N LEU A 31 39.96 -28.16 34.67
CA LEU A 31 38.92 -27.21 34.31
C LEU A 31 39.05 -26.71 32.86
N PHE A 32 40.28 -26.40 32.42
CA PHE A 32 40.56 -26.05 31.02
C PHE A 32 40.29 -27.21 30.06
N THR A 33 40.55 -28.46 30.49
CA THR A 33 40.26 -29.64 29.67
C THR A 33 38.74 -29.83 29.51
N ILE A 34 37.96 -29.59 30.57
CA ILE A 34 36.50 -29.63 30.51
C ILE A 34 35.97 -28.52 29.59
N LEU A 35 36.50 -27.30 29.70
CA LEU A 35 36.12 -26.19 28.82
C LEU A 35 36.51 -26.45 27.37
N ALA A 36 37.70 -27.00 27.11
CA ALA A 36 38.15 -27.37 25.77
C ALA A 36 37.29 -28.48 25.18
N GLY A 37 36.91 -29.49 25.97
CA GLY A 37 35.98 -30.53 25.56
C GLY A 37 34.59 -29.97 25.23
N ARG A 38 34.07 -29.06 26.06
CA ARG A 38 32.79 -28.39 25.81
C ARG A 38 32.84 -27.52 24.55
N LEU A 39 33.97 -26.85 24.32
CA LEU A 39 34.19 -26.01 23.16
C LEU A 39 34.35 -26.86 21.89
N PHE A 40 34.99 -28.02 21.98
CA PHE A 40 35.07 -29.01 20.91
C PHE A 40 33.69 -29.58 20.56
N GLU A 41 32.86 -29.89 21.55
CA GLU A 41 31.47 -30.30 21.34
C GLU A 41 30.67 -29.22 20.59
N LEU A 42 30.80 -27.95 21.01
CA LEU A 42 30.12 -26.83 20.37
C LEU A 42 30.62 -26.54 18.95
N GLN A 43 31.93 -26.63 18.70
CA GLN A 43 32.53 -26.24 17.43
C GLN A 43 32.62 -27.37 16.39
N ILE A 44 32.83 -28.62 16.81
CA ILE A 44 33.08 -29.75 15.89
C ILE A 44 31.90 -30.71 15.84
N ILE A 45 31.23 -31.00 16.95
CA ILE A 45 30.10 -31.95 16.95
C ILE A 45 28.82 -31.25 16.49
N ASN A 46 28.54 -30.06 17.03
CA ASN A 46 27.35 -29.28 16.70
C ASN A 46 27.64 -28.06 15.81
N GLY A 47 28.89 -27.91 15.33
CA GLY A 47 29.31 -26.73 14.56
C GLY A 47 28.53 -26.54 13.27
N ASP A 48 28.27 -27.63 12.54
CA ASP A 48 27.50 -27.59 11.29
C ASP A 48 26.03 -27.25 11.54
N GLN A 49 25.44 -27.76 12.62
CA GLN A 49 24.08 -27.41 13.04
C GLN A 49 23.98 -25.94 13.45
N TYR A 50 24.89 -25.46 14.29
CA TYR A 50 24.87 -24.06 14.74
C TYR A 50 25.23 -23.08 13.62
N MET A 51 26.10 -23.43 12.67
CA MET A 51 26.33 -22.58 11.48
C MET A 51 25.12 -22.58 10.54
N ALA A 52 24.44 -23.72 10.35
CA ALA A 52 23.21 -23.79 9.57
C ALA A 52 22.06 -22.99 10.22
N ASP A 53 21.96 -23.00 11.55
CA ASP A 53 20.97 -22.24 12.33
C ASP A 53 21.33 -20.74 12.41
N TYR A 54 22.62 -20.39 12.46
CA TYR A 54 23.10 -19.01 12.59
C TYR A 54 23.10 -18.24 11.27
N GLN A 55 23.29 -18.90 10.13
CA GLN A 55 23.48 -18.17 8.87
C GLN A 55 22.21 -17.59 8.24
N ASN A 56 21.04 -18.25 8.24
CA ASN A 56 19.98 -17.82 7.30
C ASN A 56 18.55 -18.32 7.58
N ARG A 57 18.08 -18.29 8.84
CA ARG A 57 16.71 -18.76 9.13
C ARG A 57 15.95 -17.80 10.01
N THR A 58 15.63 -16.62 9.47
CA THR A 58 14.50 -15.87 10.01
C THR A 58 13.24 -16.60 9.60
N LEU A 59 12.57 -17.24 10.55
CA LEU A 59 11.22 -17.73 10.36
C LEU A 59 10.32 -16.50 10.22
N THR A 60 9.75 -16.31 9.03
CA THR A 60 8.81 -15.23 8.75
C THR A 60 7.42 -15.80 8.61
N LYS A 61 6.47 -15.26 9.39
CA LYS A 61 5.05 -15.58 9.28
C LYS A 61 4.36 -14.51 8.45
N VAL A 62 3.80 -14.91 7.31
CA VAL A 62 2.97 -14.05 6.47
C VAL A 62 1.52 -14.45 6.71
N THR A 63 0.67 -13.50 7.11
CA THR A 63 -0.77 -13.71 7.28
C THR A 63 -1.49 -13.43 5.96
N THR A 64 -2.46 -14.27 5.61
CA THR A 64 -3.35 -14.04 4.46
C THR A 64 -4.74 -13.76 5.01
N THR A 65 -5.33 -12.63 4.63
CA THR A 65 -6.67 -12.24 5.10
C THR A 65 -7.73 -13.15 4.48
N GLY A 66 -8.69 -13.60 5.30
CA GLY A 66 -9.87 -14.30 4.82
C GLY A 66 -10.88 -13.32 4.23
N THR A 67 -11.62 -13.74 3.21
CA THR A 67 -12.70 -12.93 2.65
C THR A 67 -13.84 -12.77 3.66
N ARG A 68 -14.50 -11.60 3.64
CA ARG A 68 -15.65 -11.36 4.53
C ARG A 68 -16.89 -12.10 4.03
N GLY A 69 -17.84 -12.43 4.91
CA GLY A 69 -19.14 -12.93 4.49
C GLY A 69 -19.94 -11.90 3.68
N ASN A 70 -20.83 -12.36 2.81
CA ASN A 70 -21.72 -11.49 2.02
C ASN A 70 -22.92 -11.03 2.86
N ILE A 71 -23.49 -9.87 2.52
CA ILE A 71 -24.71 -9.34 3.14
C ILE A 71 -25.82 -9.37 2.10
N TYR A 72 -26.95 -9.98 2.44
CA TYR A 72 -28.12 -10.12 1.59
C TYR A 72 -29.34 -9.37 2.15
N ASP A 73 -30.20 -8.92 1.25
CA ASP A 73 -31.56 -8.48 1.58
C ASP A 73 -32.46 -9.68 1.91
N ARG A 74 -33.69 -9.42 2.39
CA ARG A 74 -34.67 -10.49 2.72
C ARG A 74 -35.10 -11.36 1.53
N ASP A 75 -34.88 -10.90 0.30
CA ASP A 75 -35.22 -11.61 -0.93
C ASP A 75 -33.97 -12.28 -1.56
N GLY A 76 -32.82 -12.25 -0.89
CA GLY A 76 -31.57 -12.87 -1.34
C GLY A 76 -30.74 -12.02 -2.31
N ARG A 77 -31.00 -10.71 -2.43
CA ARG A 77 -30.16 -9.80 -3.24
C ARG A 77 -28.90 -9.40 -2.48
N LEU A 78 -27.76 -9.45 -3.14
CA LEU A 78 -26.49 -9.00 -2.58
C LEU A 78 -26.50 -7.49 -2.32
N LEU A 79 -26.31 -7.10 -1.07
CA LEU A 79 -26.14 -5.72 -0.61
C LEU A 79 -24.66 -5.37 -0.47
N ALA A 80 -23.86 -6.27 0.12
CA ALA A 80 -22.41 -6.14 0.18
C ALA A 80 -21.75 -7.49 -0.10
N TYR A 81 -20.70 -7.48 -0.91
CA TYR A 81 -19.97 -8.68 -1.30
C TYR A 81 -18.52 -8.35 -1.61
N ASN A 82 -17.72 -9.39 -1.77
CA ASN A 82 -16.33 -9.22 -2.18
C ASN A 82 -16.23 -9.41 -3.69
N GLU A 83 -15.63 -8.44 -4.35
CA GLU A 83 -15.28 -8.50 -5.77
C GLU A 83 -13.77 -8.67 -5.91
N LEU A 84 -13.36 -9.55 -6.82
CA LEU A 84 -11.95 -9.74 -7.13
C LEU A 84 -11.48 -8.59 -8.02
N GLN A 85 -10.44 -7.91 -7.56
CA GLN A 85 -9.74 -6.84 -8.26
C GLN A 85 -8.35 -7.33 -8.65
N TYR A 86 -7.97 -7.10 -9.90
CA TYR A 86 -6.64 -7.39 -10.40
C TYR A 86 -5.80 -6.12 -10.34
N ASN A 87 -4.67 -6.16 -9.67
CA ASN A 87 -3.76 -5.04 -9.58
C ASN A 87 -2.44 -5.42 -10.26
N ILE A 88 -1.91 -4.52 -11.09
CA ILE A 88 -0.56 -4.68 -11.62
C ILE A 88 0.40 -4.23 -10.52
N THR A 89 1.36 -5.10 -10.23
CA THR A 89 2.39 -4.85 -9.22
C THR A 89 3.77 -5.05 -9.81
N ILE A 90 4.77 -4.39 -9.23
CA ILE A 90 6.16 -4.52 -9.63
C ILE A 90 7.07 -4.66 -8.41
N ALA A 91 8.06 -5.55 -8.50
CA ALA A 91 9.09 -5.76 -7.48
C ALA A 91 10.48 -5.71 -8.09
N ASP A 92 11.45 -5.19 -7.32
CA ASP A 92 12.86 -5.27 -7.68
C ASP A 92 13.41 -6.66 -7.31
N ASN A 93 13.44 -7.55 -8.30
CA ASN A 93 14.01 -8.89 -8.18
C ASN A 93 15.54 -8.93 -8.40
N GLY A 94 16.19 -7.76 -8.58
CA GLY A 94 17.62 -7.68 -8.88
C GLY A 94 18.02 -8.22 -10.25
N ALA A 95 17.07 -8.40 -11.17
CA ALA A 95 17.34 -8.90 -12.53
C ALA A 95 18.17 -7.95 -13.39
N TYR A 96 18.18 -6.65 -13.06
CA TYR A 96 18.88 -5.63 -13.80
C TYR A 96 20.08 -5.10 -13.03
N ASP A 97 21.26 -5.13 -13.67
CA ASP A 97 22.48 -4.55 -13.11
C ASP A 97 22.55 -3.03 -13.31
N THR A 98 23.58 -2.41 -12.73
CA THR A 98 23.82 -0.96 -12.84
C THR A 98 24.62 -0.57 -14.09
N THR A 99 24.91 -1.52 -14.99
CA THR A 99 25.62 -1.24 -16.24
C THR A 99 24.69 -0.53 -17.23
N ASP A 100 25.28 0.10 -18.24
CA ASP A 100 24.52 0.75 -19.31
C ASP A 100 23.55 -0.21 -20.01
N SER A 101 23.96 -1.47 -20.19
CA SER A 101 23.10 -2.52 -20.78
C SER A 101 21.96 -2.92 -19.85
N GLY A 102 22.23 -3.09 -18.55
CA GLY A 102 21.19 -3.42 -17.57
C GLY A 102 20.17 -2.30 -17.38
N ILE A 103 20.63 -1.05 -17.32
CA ILE A 103 19.76 0.13 -17.26
C ILE A 103 18.89 0.22 -18.52
N ASN A 104 19.46 0.00 -19.72
CA ASN A 104 18.68 0.00 -20.95
C ASN A 104 17.61 -1.09 -20.95
N ARG A 105 17.96 -2.33 -20.53
CA ARG A 105 16.99 -3.44 -20.43
C ARG A 105 15.85 -3.14 -19.44
N ARG A 106 16.16 -2.56 -18.28
CA ARG A 106 15.13 -2.12 -17.32
C ARG A 106 14.23 -1.05 -17.94
N ASN A 107 14.81 -0.07 -18.63
CA ASN A 107 14.06 1.02 -19.24
C ASN A 107 13.18 0.53 -20.39
N LEU A 108 13.64 -0.45 -21.18
CA LEU A 108 12.82 -1.13 -22.19
C LEU A 108 11.65 -1.90 -21.57
N MET A 109 11.89 -2.63 -20.48
CA MET A 109 10.82 -3.31 -19.75
C MET A 109 9.76 -2.32 -19.23
N LEU A 110 10.20 -1.21 -18.62
CA LEU A 110 9.30 -0.16 -18.15
C LEU A 110 8.54 0.51 -19.30
N TYR A 111 9.19 0.69 -20.46
CA TYR A 111 8.56 1.22 -21.66
C TYR A 111 7.46 0.27 -22.16
N HIS A 112 7.75 -1.02 -22.30
CA HIS A 112 6.75 -2.01 -22.71
C HIS A 112 5.58 -2.07 -21.71
N LEU A 113 5.87 -2.03 -20.40
CA LEU A 113 4.85 -1.97 -19.36
C LEU A 113 3.96 -0.72 -19.48
N ALA A 114 4.56 0.46 -19.67
CA ALA A 114 3.83 1.71 -19.85
C ALA A 114 2.94 1.67 -21.10
N GLN A 115 3.43 1.14 -22.22
CA GLN A 115 2.62 0.97 -23.44
C GLN A 115 1.40 0.08 -23.22
N ILE A 116 1.55 -1.03 -22.48
CA ILE A 116 0.40 -1.88 -22.15
C ILE A 116 -0.60 -1.10 -21.28
N ILE A 117 -0.13 -0.38 -20.26
CA ILE A 117 -0.99 0.41 -19.37
C ILE A 117 -1.76 1.49 -20.14
N GLU A 118 -1.07 2.26 -21.00
CA GLU A 118 -1.63 3.30 -21.86
C GLU A 118 -2.65 2.73 -22.86
N LYS A 119 -2.35 1.58 -23.48
CA LYS A 119 -3.24 0.90 -24.42
C LYS A 119 -4.63 0.63 -23.84
N TYR A 120 -4.71 0.32 -22.55
CA TYR A 120 -5.99 0.09 -21.85
C TYR A 120 -6.54 1.34 -21.16
N GLY A 121 -5.85 2.49 -21.24
CA GLY A 121 -6.28 3.75 -20.65
C GLY A 121 -6.24 3.77 -19.13
N TYR A 122 -5.33 3.00 -18.53
CA TYR A 122 -5.14 3.01 -17.08
C TYR A 122 -4.14 4.08 -16.66
N ALA A 123 -4.39 4.74 -15.53
CA ALA A 123 -3.43 5.65 -14.94
C ALA A 123 -2.49 4.91 -13.99
N VAL A 124 -1.20 5.24 -14.05
CA VAL A 124 -0.22 4.75 -13.08
C VAL A 124 -0.43 5.44 -11.73
N GLU A 125 -0.77 4.63 -10.72
CA GLU A 125 -0.71 5.04 -9.33
C GLU A 125 0.74 5.10 -8.84
N GLY A 126 1.09 6.18 -8.16
CA GLY A 126 2.40 6.29 -7.56
C GLY A 126 2.60 7.58 -6.78
N GLN A 127 3.81 7.75 -6.27
CA GLN A 127 4.16 8.86 -5.40
C GLN A 127 4.84 10.02 -6.14
N TYR A 128 4.94 9.94 -7.48
CA TYR A 128 5.50 11.02 -8.28
C TYR A 128 4.59 12.26 -8.25
N LYS A 129 5.19 13.43 -8.03
CA LYS A 129 4.46 14.66 -7.70
C LYS A 129 4.23 15.60 -8.89
N LEU A 130 4.33 15.09 -10.11
CA LEU A 130 4.02 15.82 -11.34
C LEU A 130 2.93 15.10 -12.13
N LYS A 131 2.09 15.88 -12.82
CA LYS A 131 1.12 15.41 -13.80
C LYS A 131 1.08 16.36 -15.00
N LEU A 132 0.50 15.91 -16.10
CA LEU A 132 0.09 16.77 -17.21
C LEU A 132 -1.33 17.31 -16.95
N ASP A 133 -1.59 18.56 -17.30
CA ASP A 133 -2.94 19.13 -17.34
C ASP A 133 -3.61 18.91 -18.71
N GLU A 134 -4.85 19.39 -18.86
CA GLU A 134 -5.60 19.29 -20.14
C GLU A 134 -4.90 20.04 -21.29
N GLN A 135 -4.01 20.98 -20.98
CA GLN A 135 -3.22 21.76 -21.92
C GLN A 135 -1.84 21.14 -22.20
N HIS A 136 -1.58 19.92 -21.70
CA HIS A 136 -0.30 19.20 -21.81
C HIS A 136 0.88 19.93 -21.17
N GLU A 137 0.62 20.74 -20.14
CA GLU A 137 1.65 21.40 -19.34
C GLU A 137 1.87 20.68 -18.01
N PHE A 138 3.13 20.59 -17.59
CA PHE A 138 3.49 19.94 -16.34
C PHE A 138 3.06 20.77 -15.14
N GLN A 139 2.39 20.15 -14.18
CA GLN A 139 1.99 20.77 -12.92
C GLN A 139 2.36 19.88 -11.72
N PHE A 140 2.66 20.53 -10.59
CA PHE A 140 2.83 19.82 -9.32
C PHE A 140 1.48 19.35 -8.78
N THR A 141 1.41 18.12 -8.30
CA THR A 141 0.18 17.53 -7.74
C THR A 141 -0.04 17.86 -6.26
N THR A 142 0.97 18.39 -5.57
CA THR A 142 0.91 18.70 -4.14
C THR A 142 0.89 20.21 -3.90
N SER A 143 0.01 20.64 -2.98
CA SER A 143 -0.04 22.00 -2.44
C SER A 143 0.84 22.18 -1.19
N SER A 144 1.44 21.10 -0.68
CA SER A 144 2.32 21.12 0.49
C SER A 144 3.76 21.46 0.12
N GLU A 145 4.26 22.60 0.60
CA GLU A 145 5.64 23.03 0.41
C GLU A 145 6.66 22.00 0.93
N ASN A 146 6.36 21.32 2.05
CA ASN A 146 7.26 20.30 2.60
C ASN A 146 7.35 19.06 1.70
N GLU A 147 6.23 18.62 1.12
CA GLU A 147 6.24 17.51 0.16
C GLU A 147 6.98 17.89 -1.11
N LYS A 148 6.75 19.11 -1.64
CA LYS A 148 7.45 19.63 -2.80
C LYS A 148 8.96 19.68 -2.58
N LYS A 149 9.42 20.17 -1.43
CA LYS A 149 10.85 20.18 -1.06
C LYS A 149 11.44 18.78 -1.01
N ARG A 150 10.75 17.82 -0.38
CA ARG A 150 11.17 16.40 -0.33
C ARG A 150 11.22 15.78 -1.71
N PHE A 151 10.22 16.04 -2.56
CA PHE A 151 10.19 15.58 -3.94
C PHE A 151 11.40 16.11 -4.73
N ILE A 152 11.67 17.42 -4.66
CA ILE A 152 12.80 18.06 -5.35
C ILE A 152 14.15 17.50 -4.86
N ALA A 153 14.30 17.31 -3.55
CA ALA A 153 15.47 16.67 -2.95
C ALA A 153 15.64 15.24 -3.47
N ASN A 154 14.56 14.47 -3.50
CA ASN A 154 14.54 13.10 -3.97
C ASN A 154 14.93 13.00 -5.45
N ILE A 155 14.41 13.83 -6.35
CA ILE A 155 14.77 13.80 -7.79
C ILE A 155 16.23 14.24 -8.01
N ARG A 156 16.76 15.14 -7.19
CA ARG A 156 18.18 15.58 -7.23
C ARG A 156 19.14 14.60 -6.56
N GLY A 157 18.63 13.67 -5.73
CA GLY A 157 19.46 12.73 -4.99
C GLY A 157 20.23 13.34 -3.84
N ARG A 158 19.70 14.41 -3.25
CA ARG A 158 20.30 15.12 -2.12
C ARG A 158 19.31 15.16 -0.97
N ASN A 159 19.77 15.46 0.24
CA ASN A 159 18.84 15.73 1.34
C ASN A 159 18.25 17.14 1.19
N VAL A 160 17.10 17.36 1.82
CA VAL A 160 16.44 18.67 1.83
C VAL A 160 17.35 19.74 2.45
N SER A 161 18.19 19.36 3.42
CA SER A 161 19.18 20.22 4.08
C SER A 161 20.28 20.73 3.14
N ASP A 162 20.54 20.02 2.04
CA ASP A 162 21.69 20.26 1.17
C ASP A 162 21.33 21.17 -0.02
N LEU A 163 20.09 21.67 -0.05
CA LEU A 163 19.52 22.46 -1.13
C LEU A 163 19.27 23.91 -0.71
N SER A 164 19.46 24.82 -1.65
CA SER A 164 19.20 26.25 -1.49
C SER A 164 17.76 26.60 -1.86
N GLU A 165 17.27 27.78 -1.45
CA GLU A 165 15.93 28.25 -1.83
C GLU A 165 15.70 28.34 -3.34
N LYS A 166 16.77 28.58 -4.11
CA LYS A 166 16.73 28.61 -5.58
C LYS A 166 16.44 27.24 -6.19
N ASP A 167 16.76 26.17 -5.48
CA ASP A 167 16.54 24.81 -5.96
C ASP A 167 15.05 24.42 -5.86
N PHE A 168 14.31 25.02 -4.94
CA PHE A 168 12.88 24.76 -4.71
C PHE A 168 11.95 25.56 -5.63
N THR A 169 12.48 26.57 -6.33
CA THR A 169 11.76 27.41 -7.30
C THR A 169 11.82 26.88 -8.74
N ILE A 170 12.26 25.63 -8.91
CA ILE A 170 12.28 24.92 -10.20
C ILE A 170 10.86 24.80 -10.79
N ARG A 171 10.74 25.00 -12.12
CA ARG A 171 9.48 24.79 -12.83
C ARG A 171 9.19 23.29 -12.95
N ALA A 172 7.91 22.92 -13.05
CA ALA A 172 7.50 21.52 -13.15
C ALA A 172 8.13 20.80 -14.36
N LYS A 173 8.18 21.46 -15.52
CA LYS A 173 8.84 20.96 -16.73
C LYS A 173 10.34 20.67 -16.53
N ASP A 174 11.05 21.54 -15.81
CA ASP A 174 12.48 21.36 -15.53
C ASP A 174 12.71 20.21 -14.53
N ALA A 175 11.80 20.05 -13.55
CA ALA A 175 11.83 18.94 -12.61
C ALA A 175 11.56 17.58 -13.30
N PHE A 176 10.67 17.57 -14.29
CA PHE A 176 10.44 16.40 -15.14
C PHE A 176 11.68 16.05 -15.96
N ALA A 177 12.27 17.03 -16.67
CA ALA A 177 13.48 16.82 -17.46
C ALA A 177 14.66 16.29 -16.60
N LEU A 178 14.82 16.81 -15.37
CA LEU A 178 15.81 16.31 -14.43
C LEU A 178 15.56 14.83 -14.06
N SER A 179 14.30 14.46 -13.86
CA SER A 179 13.91 13.07 -13.55
C SER A 179 14.20 12.15 -14.74
N LYS A 180 13.82 12.55 -15.96
CA LYS A 180 14.08 11.85 -17.22
C LYS A 180 15.57 11.56 -17.42
N SER A 181 16.40 12.59 -17.22
CA SER A 181 17.86 12.48 -17.33
C SER A 181 18.47 11.57 -16.27
N ARG A 182 18.04 11.71 -15.01
CA ARG A 182 18.49 10.85 -13.91
C ARG A 182 18.26 9.36 -14.17
N TYR A 183 17.10 9.01 -14.75
CA TYR A 183 16.76 7.62 -15.03
C TYR A 183 17.28 7.15 -16.40
N ARG A 184 18.01 8.01 -17.12
CA ARG A 184 18.61 7.76 -18.44
C ARG A 184 17.56 7.40 -19.50
N PHE A 185 16.37 7.97 -19.39
CA PHE A 185 15.30 7.77 -20.36
C PHE A 185 15.57 8.49 -21.69
N ASP A 186 16.55 9.39 -21.72
CA ASP A 186 17.01 10.05 -22.96
C ASP A 186 17.84 9.13 -23.88
N ASN A 187 18.28 7.96 -23.40
CA ASN A 187 19.21 7.07 -24.10
C ASN A 187 18.68 5.65 -24.25
N ILE A 188 17.36 5.47 -24.28
CA ILE A 188 16.77 4.14 -24.48
C ILE A 188 17.03 3.70 -25.92
N LYS A 189 17.48 2.46 -26.07
CA LYS A 189 17.72 1.81 -27.35
C LYS A 189 16.94 0.52 -27.44
N ASP A 190 16.39 0.22 -28.60
CA ASP A 190 15.73 -1.05 -28.89
C ASP A 190 16.74 -2.22 -28.98
N GLU A 191 16.23 -3.41 -29.32
CA GLU A 191 17.05 -4.62 -29.50
C GLU A 191 18.07 -4.50 -30.65
N ASN A 192 17.78 -3.65 -31.65
CA ASN A 192 18.65 -3.40 -32.79
C ASN A 192 19.69 -2.30 -32.52
N GLY A 193 19.55 -1.58 -31.40
CA GLY A 193 20.43 -0.48 -30.99
C GLY A 193 19.95 0.91 -31.43
N ASP A 194 18.76 1.01 -32.02
CA ASP A 194 18.14 2.25 -32.48
C ASP A 194 17.52 3.02 -31.31
N PRO A 195 17.67 4.36 -31.26
CA PRO A 195 17.15 5.17 -30.18
C PRO A 195 15.62 5.24 -30.19
N ILE A 196 15.00 5.02 -29.03
CA ILE A 196 13.55 5.17 -28.84
C ILE A 196 13.26 6.58 -28.33
N VAL A 197 12.37 7.30 -29.02
CA VAL A 197 11.86 8.60 -28.59
C VAL A 197 10.60 8.36 -27.75
N LEU A 198 10.64 8.77 -26.49
CA LEU A 198 9.49 8.68 -25.58
C LEU A 198 8.58 9.90 -25.71
N GLU A 199 7.28 9.65 -25.77
CA GLU A 199 6.27 10.66 -25.50
C GLU A 199 6.32 11.08 -24.03
N ASP A 200 5.90 12.32 -23.75
CA ASP A 200 6.00 12.89 -22.40
C ASP A 200 5.10 12.14 -21.39
N GLU A 201 3.95 11.61 -21.83
CA GLU A 201 3.05 10.79 -21.01
C GLU A 201 3.69 9.45 -20.64
N THR A 202 4.23 8.71 -21.61
CA THR A 202 4.94 7.45 -21.35
C THR A 202 6.15 7.65 -20.45
N ALA A 203 6.92 8.71 -20.69
CA ALA A 203 8.05 9.05 -19.82
C ALA A 203 7.58 9.39 -18.40
N LEU A 204 6.43 10.06 -18.24
CA LEU A 204 5.84 10.37 -16.94
C LEU A 204 5.46 9.09 -16.18
N ASP A 205 4.79 8.15 -16.84
CA ASP A 205 4.39 6.86 -16.26
C ASP A 205 5.60 6.02 -15.84
N MET A 206 6.58 5.88 -16.73
CA MET A 206 7.84 5.19 -16.43
C MET A 206 8.57 5.82 -15.25
N ILE A 207 8.62 7.16 -15.18
CA ILE A 207 9.24 7.89 -14.06
C ILE A 207 8.45 7.61 -12.78
N ASN A 208 7.12 7.61 -12.85
CA ASN A 208 6.26 7.41 -11.69
C ASN A 208 6.46 6.02 -11.07
N ILE A 209 6.47 4.98 -11.90
CA ILE A 209 6.76 3.60 -11.47
C ILE A 209 8.12 3.54 -10.77
N LEU A 210 9.19 4.00 -11.44
CA LEU A 210 10.55 3.87 -10.92
C LEU A 210 10.82 4.74 -9.69
N TYR A 211 10.23 5.94 -9.64
CA TYR A 211 10.28 6.81 -8.47
C TYR A 211 9.61 6.14 -7.26
N THR A 212 8.42 5.56 -7.45
CA THR A 212 7.65 4.90 -6.40
C THR A 212 8.37 3.66 -5.88
N MET A 213 8.86 2.79 -6.78
CA MET A 213 9.67 1.62 -6.41
C MET A 213 10.90 2.00 -5.57
N ARG A 214 11.57 3.11 -5.91
CA ARG A 214 12.76 3.55 -5.17
C ARG A 214 12.43 4.01 -3.75
N LEU A 215 11.26 4.62 -3.56
CA LEU A 215 10.82 5.04 -2.23
C LEU A 215 10.48 3.85 -1.34
N THR A 216 9.97 2.75 -1.91
CA THR A 216 9.61 1.52 -1.18
C THR A 216 10.72 0.47 -1.15
N ALA A 217 11.90 0.78 -1.70
CA ALA A 217 13.02 -0.16 -1.86
C ALA A 217 13.57 -0.80 -0.56
N TYR A 218 13.27 -0.25 0.61
CA TYR A 218 13.66 -0.84 1.90
C TYR A 218 12.84 -2.11 2.23
N GLN A 219 11.73 -2.36 1.54
CA GLN A 219 10.91 -3.57 1.61
C GLN A 219 11.04 -4.38 0.32
N ARG A 220 12.25 -4.82 -0.07
CA ARG A 220 12.51 -5.51 -1.36
C ARG A 220 11.64 -6.76 -1.61
N TYR A 221 11.06 -7.36 -0.55
CA TYR A 221 10.13 -8.48 -0.64
C TYR A 221 8.66 -8.08 -0.85
N GLN A 222 8.32 -6.78 -0.71
CA GLN A 222 6.98 -6.28 -0.96
C GLN A 222 6.89 -5.73 -2.37
N THR A 223 5.90 -6.21 -3.10
CA THR A 223 5.51 -5.68 -4.40
C THR A 223 4.95 -4.27 -4.24
N THR A 224 5.20 -3.41 -5.23
CA THR A 224 4.61 -2.08 -5.31
C THR A 224 3.45 -2.12 -6.30
N THR A 225 2.23 -1.85 -5.86
CA THR A 225 1.07 -1.70 -6.76
C THR A 225 1.23 -0.44 -7.61
N ILE A 226 1.12 -0.59 -8.92
CA ILE A 226 1.25 0.51 -9.90
C ILE A 226 -0.06 0.82 -10.61
N VAL A 227 -0.94 -0.17 -10.79
CA VAL A 227 -2.25 0.06 -11.39
C VAL A 227 -3.26 -0.80 -10.63
N LYS A 228 -4.41 -0.22 -10.32
CA LYS A 228 -5.49 -0.88 -9.60
C LYS A 228 -6.65 -1.21 -10.54
N ASN A 229 -7.31 -2.34 -10.29
CA ASN A 229 -8.53 -2.77 -10.99
C ASN A 229 -8.39 -2.89 -12.52
N VAL A 230 -7.40 -3.63 -12.98
CA VAL A 230 -7.25 -3.90 -14.41
C VAL A 230 -8.26 -4.92 -14.91
N SER A 231 -8.63 -4.81 -16.19
CA SER A 231 -9.51 -5.75 -16.86
C SER A 231 -8.85 -7.12 -17.03
N LYS A 232 -9.66 -8.14 -17.32
CA LYS A 232 -9.14 -9.49 -17.57
C LYS A 232 -8.28 -9.55 -18.83
N GLU A 233 -8.58 -8.70 -19.80
CA GLU A 233 -7.83 -8.57 -21.06
C GLU A 233 -6.44 -7.99 -20.79
N CYS A 234 -6.35 -6.90 -20.02
CA CYS A 234 -5.07 -6.31 -19.62
C CYS A 234 -4.25 -7.26 -18.75
N MET A 235 -4.91 -7.93 -17.78
CA MET A 235 -4.30 -8.97 -16.97
C MET A 235 -3.67 -10.08 -17.83
N ALA A 236 -4.41 -10.59 -18.83
CA ALA A 236 -3.92 -11.65 -19.71
C ALA A 236 -2.67 -11.21 -20.49
N GLU A 237 -2.67 -10.00 -21.03
CA GLU A 237 -1.54 -9.45 -21.79
C GLU A 237 -0.28 -9.26 -20.92
N ILE A 238 -0.44 -8.83 -19.67
CA ILE A 238 0.66 -8.76 -18.69
C ILE A 238 1.21 -10.15 -18.38
N LEU A 239 0.33 -11.14 -18.19
CA LEU A 239 0.74 -12.52 -17.88
C LEU A 239 1.42 -13.21 -19.08
N GLU A 240 0.99 -12.92 -20.31
CA GLU A 240 1.64 -13.39 -21.54
C GLU A 240 3.03 -12.77 -21.70
N SER A 241 3.17 -11.49 -21.35
CA SER A 241 4.43 -10.73 -21.43
C SER A 241 5.36 -10.92 -20.21
N LYS A 242 5.05 -11.86 -19.30
CA LYS A 242 5.79 -12.06 -18.04
C LYS A 242 7.28 -12.38 -18.23
N GLY A 243 7.65 -12.95 -19.38
CA GLY A 243 9.06 -13.19 -19.75
C GLY A 243 9.87 -11.90 -19.94
N GLU A 244 9.24 -10.86 -20.48
CA GLU A 244 9.87 -9.55 -20.76
C GLU A 244 9.68 -8.59 -19.57
N LEU A 245 8.53 -8.69 -18.90
CA LEU A 245 8.15 -7.88 -17.75
C LEU A 245 8.69 -8.45 -16.44
N GLN A 246 10.02 -8.58 -16.36
CA GLN A 246 10.68 -9.13 -15.17
C GLN A 246 10.36 -8.30 -13.92
N GLY A 247 9.82 -8.96 -12.90
CA GLY A 247 9.42 -8.33 -11.64
C GLY A 247 8.00 -7.77 -11.64
N VAL A 248 7.29 -7.78 -12.77
CA VAL A 248 5.87 -7.42 -12.84
C VAL A 248 5.02 -8.66 -12.59
N ASP A 249 3.99 -8.52 -11.77
CA ASP A 249 3.00 -9.58 -11.56
C ASP A 249 1.59 -9.01 -11.33
N ILE A 250 0.60 -9.90 -11.45
CA ILE A 250 -0.78 -9.57 -11.11
C ILE A 250 -1.05 -10.00 -9.68
N GLU A 251 -1.42 -9.02 -8.84
CA GLU A 251 -1.90 -9.26 -7.49
C GLU A 251 -3.43 -9.34 -7.49
N ASN A 252 -3.94 -10.41 -6.91
CA ASN A 252 -5.35 -10.65 -6.72
C ASN A 252 -5.79 -10.08 -5.37
N VAL A 253 -6.49 -8.94 -5.39
CA VAL A 253 -6.98 -8.29 -4.18
C VAL A 253 -8.50 -8.41 -4.13
N SER A 254 -9.03 -8.76 -2.97
CA SER A 254 -10.48 -8.80 -2.73
C SER A 254 -10.94 -7.45 -2.19
N VAL A 255 -11.79 -6.73 -2.93
CA VAL A 255 -12.38 -5.46 -2.47
C VAL A 255 -13.85 -5.59 -2.13
N ARG A 256 -14.27 -4.84 -1.11
CA ARG A 256 -15.65 -4.84 -0.65
C ARG A 256 -16.49 -3.93 -1.55
N LYS A 257 -17.50 -4.51 -2.20
CA LYS A 257 -18.44 -3.81 -3.09
C LYS A 257 -19.81 -3.71 -2.44
N TYR A 258 -20.41 -2.52 -2.56
CA TYR A 258 -21.72 -2.19 -2.00
C TYR A 258 -22.70 -1.91 -3.12
N ASN A 259 -23.68 -2.79 -3.28
CA ASN A 259 -24.78 -2.55 -4.22
C ASN A 259 -25.75 -1.54 -3.61
N TYR A 260 -26.42 -0.76 -4.47
CA TYR A 260 -27.45 0.21 -4.06
C TYR A 260 -26.93 1.24 -3.04
N ALA A 261 -25.64 1.58 -3.11
CA ALA A 261 -24.96 2.43 -2.12
C ALA A 261 -25.68 3.77 -1.81
N PRO A 262 -26.25 4.51 -2.78
CA PRO A 262 -27.00 5.73 -2.48
C PRO A 262 -28.17 5.52 -1.51
N TYR A 263 -28.80 4.35 -1.56
CA TYR A 263 -30.03 4.02 -0.83
C TYR A 263 -29.79 3.30 0.49
N LEU A 264 -28.70 2.53 0.59
CA LEU A 264 -28.49 1.54 1.64
C LEU A 264 -27.19 1.71 2.44
N SER A 265 -26.28 2.60 2.03
CA SER A 265 -24.97 2.80 2.69
C SER A 265 -25.07 3.16 4.18
N HIS A 266 -26.09 3.92 4.58
CA HIS A 266 -26.31 4.28 5.98
C HIS A 266 -26.74 3.09 6.87
N ILE A 267 -27.32 2.04 6.27
CA ILE A 267 -27.74 0.80 6.94
C ILE A 267 -26.62 -0.24 6.88
N VAL A 268 -26.13 -0.54 5.67
CA VAL A 268 -25.11 -1.56 5.44
C VAL A 268 -23.77 -1.12 6.05
N GLY A 269 -23.43 0.16 5.92
CA GLY A 269 -22.17 0.72 6.36
C GLY A 269 -21.04 0.48 5.37
N TYR A 270 -19.82 0.72 5.84
CA TYR A 270 -18.60 0.58 5.05
C TYR A 270 -17.47 0.04 5.92
N THR A 271 -16.45 -0.51 5.26
CA THR A 271 -15.22 -0.95 5.90
C THR A 271 -14.09 0.06 5.73
N SER A 272 -13.11 0.05 6.63
CA SER A 272 -11.87 0.82 6.51
C SER A 272 -10.72 0.08 7.18
N GLN A 273 -9.49 0.53 6.93
CA GLN A 273 -8.32 0.04 7.65
C GLN A 273 -8.46 0.32 9.15
N VAL A 274 -7.95 -0.60 9.98
CA VAL A 274 -7.97 -0.47 11.44
C VAL A 274 -7.18 0.77 11.84
N ARG A 275 -7.82 1.62 12.65
CA ARG A 275 -7.16 2.78 13.25
C ARG A 275 -6.47 2.38 14.56
N GLU A 276 -5.38 3.06 14.90
CA GLU A 276 -4.60 2.78 16.13
C GLU A 276 -5.47 2.86 17.41
N ASP A 277 -6.43 3.79 17.46
CA ASP A 277 -7.36 3.96 18.58
C ASP A 277 -8.41 2.83 18.68
N GLN A 278 -8.71 2.14 17.57
CA GLN A 278 -9.67 1.03 17.52
C GLN A 278 -9.02 -0.33 17.82
N LEU A 279 -7.74 -0.48 17.51
CA LEU A 279 -7.02 -1.76 17.59
C LEU A 279 -7.10 -2.40 18.98
N ALA A 280 -6.98 -1.59 20.04
CA ALA A 280 -7.03 -2.08 21.42
C ALA A 280 -8.40 -2.68 21.79
N GLU A 281 -9.49 -2.13 21.27
CA GLU A 281 -10.84 -2.66 21.52
C GLU A 281 -11.08 -3.92 20.71
N LEU A 282 -10.71 -3.91 19.43
CA LEU A 282 -10.84 -5.06 18.53
C LEU A 282 -10.09 -6.29 19.07
N ARG A 283 -8.88 -6.08 19.62
CA ARG A 283 -8.06 -7.14 20.22
C ARG A 283 -8.66 -7.77 21.48
N LYS A 284 -9.60 -7.11 22.17
CA LYS A 284 -10.32 -7.73 23.29
C LYS A 284 -11.27 -8.82 22.82
N THR A 285 -11.84 -8.65 21.61
CA THR A 285 -12.74 -9.64 21.01
C THR A 285 -11.95 -10.71 20.26
N ASP A 286 -10.89 -10.31 19.56
CA ASP A 286 -10.05 -11.22 18.78
C ASP A 286 -8.61 -10.68 18.69
N GLU A 287 -7.67 -11.35 19.35
CA GLU A 287 -6.26 -10.92 19.39
C GLU A 287 -5.58 -10.92 18.00
N SER A 288 -6.16 -11.56 16.98
CA SER A 288 -5.60 -11.63 15.62
C SER A 288 -5.65 -10.34 14.81
N TYR A 289 -6.30 -9.29 15.33
CA TYR A 289 -6.37 -8.00 14.64
C TYR A 289 -5.01 -7.29 14.58
N GLU A 290 -4.69 -6.83 13.37
CA GLU A 290 -3.50 -6.08 13.01
C GLU A 290 -3.90 -4.71 12.41
N LEU A 291 -2.97 -3.75 12.42
CA LEU A 291 -3.27 -2.38 11.97
C LEU A 291 -3.57 -2.28 10.47
N ASN A 292 -3.03 -3.23 9.68
CA ASN A 292 -3.27 -3.35 8.25
C ASN A 292 -4.58 -4.08 7.90
N ASP A 293 -5.32 -4.59 8.89
CA ASP A 293 -6.60 -5.25 8.64
C ASP A 293 -7.68 -4.25 8.23
N THR A 294 -8.70 -4.76 7.55
CA THR A 294 -9.91 -4.00 7.20
C THR A 294 -11.07 -4.47 8.05
N VAL A 295 -11.75 -3.53 8.72
CA VAL A 295 -12.85 -3.77 9.65
C VAL A 295 -14.07 -2.90 9.31
N GLY A 296 -15.26 -3.35 9.71
CA GLY A 296 -16.49 -2.60 9.62
C GLY A 296 -16.48 -1.36 10.51
N VAL A 297 -16.68 -0.18 9.92
CA VAL A 297 -16.65 1.10 10.65
C VAL A 297 -18.05 1.61 10.95
N TRP A 298 -19.05 1.21 10.15
CA TRP A 298 -20.42 1.67 10.28
C TRP A 298 -21.44 0.56 9.99
N GLY A 299 -22.70 0.80 10.32
CA GLY A 299 -23.84 -0.04 9.91
C GLY A 299 -23.71 -1.51 10.31
N LEU A 300 -24.28 -2.37 9.47
CA LEU A 300 -24.20 -3.83 9.59
C LEU A 300 -22.75 -4.35 9.52
N GLU A 301 -21.89 -3.71 8.73
CA GLU A 301 -20.47 -4.08 8.67
C GLU A 301 -19.81 -4.02 10.06
N LYS A 302 -20.10 -2.98 10.85
CA LYS A 302 -19.56 -2.86 12.21
C LYS A 302 -20.28 -3.75 13.21
N SER A 303 -21.62 -3.75 13.20
CA SER A 303 -22.40 -4.45 14.22
C SER A 303 -22.30 -5.98 14.09
N MET A 304 -22.04 -6.48 12.88
CA MET A 304 -21.89 -7.90 12.59
C MET A 304 -20.45 -8.29 12.24
N GLU A 305 -19.46 -7.51 12.67
CA GLU A 305 -18.03 -7.75 12.39
C GLU A 305 -17.59 -9.17 12.76
N SER A 306 -18.05 -9.70 13.90
CA SER A 306 -17.68 -11.04 14.38
C SER A 306 -18.18 -12.17 13.48
N GLU A 307 -19.30 -11.97 12.80
CA GLU A 307 -19.86 -12.93 11.86
C GLU A 307 -19.25 -12.75 10.47
N LEU A 308 -19.13 -11.51 10.01
CA LEU A 308 -18.65 -11.17 8.68
C LEU A 308 -17.15 -11.40 8.52
N LYS A 309 -16.33 -11.26 9.56
CA LYS A 309 -14.88 -11.38 9.47
C LYS A 309 -14.47 -12.80 9.04
N GLY A 310 -13.68 -12.88 7.98
CA GLY A 310 -13.00 -14.10 7.59
C GLY A 310 -11.89 -14.47 8.55
N LYS A 311 -11.62 -15.77 8.70
CA LYS A 311 -10.48 -16.25 9.49
C LYS A 311 -9.21 -16.17 8.66
N LYS A 312 -8.18 -15.53 9.22
CA LYS A 312 -6.88 -15.41 8.56
C LYS A 312 -6.24 -16.77 8.35
N GLY A 313 -5.68 -16.96 7.16
CA GLY A 313 -4.68 -17.98 6.90
C GLY A 313 -3.29 -17.48 7.31
N TYR A 314 -2.32 -18.37 7.30
CA TYR A 314 -0.92 -17.99 7.49
C TYR A 314 0.00 -18.94 6.75
N ARG A 315 1.18 -18.45 6.38
CA ARG A 315 2.28 -19.23 5.85
C ARG A 315 3.55 -18.88 6.62
N GLU A 316 4.14 -19.86 7.28
CA GLU A 316 5.43 -19.73 7.96
C GLU A 316 6.52 -20.26 7.04
N MET A 317 7.53 -19.43 6.77
CA MET A 317 8.60 -19.77 5.84
C MET A 317 9.96 -19.33 6.34
N TYR A 318 11.00 -20.08 5.98
CA TYR A 318 12.38 -19.67 6.15
C TYR A 318 12.80 -18.80 4.97
N LEU A 319 13.38 -17.63 5.27
CA LEU A 319 13.97 -16.75 4.27
C LEU A 319 15.50 -16.84 4.31
N ASN A 320 16.15 -16.77 3.16
CA ASN A 320 17.60 -16.55 3.09
C ASN A 320 17.97 -15.10 3.46
N SER A 321 19.26 -14.78 3.60
CA SER A 321 19.76 -13.43 3.90
C SER A 321 19.38 -12.37 2.87
N VAL A 322 18.94 -12.78 1.69
CA VAL A 322 18.53 -11.93 0.56
C VAL A 322 17.00 -11.75 0.52
N GLY A 323 16.25 -12.44 1.40
CA GLY A 323 14.79 -12.37 1.50
C GLY A 323 14.01 -13.32 0.58
N SER A 324 14.69 -14.24 -0.13
CA SER A 324 14.01 -15.27 -0.93
C SER A 324 13.53 -16.42 -0.05
N VAL A 325 12.38 -16.99 -0.41
CA VAL A 325 11.77 -18.13 0.29
C VAL A 325 12.61 -19.39 0.08
N LEU A 326 13.11 -19.99 1.16
CA LEU A 326 13.83 -21.27 1.14
C LEU A 326 12.86 -22.45 1.28
N GLU A 327 11.99 -22.38 2.29
CA GLU A 327 11.12 -23.49 2.67
C GLU A 327 9.88 -22.97 3.39
N VAL A 328 8.72 -23.58 3.11
CA VAL A 328 7.46 -23.34 3.83
C VAL A 328 7.33 -24.40 4.92
N VAL A 329 7.35 -23.96 6.18
CA VAL A 329 7.33 -24.81 7.38
C VAL A 329 5.90 -25.22 7.74
N SER A 330 4.97 -24.27 7.65
CA SER A 330 3.57 -24.50 7.98
C SER A 330 2.68 -23.56 7.18
N GLU A 331 1.50 -24.03 6.81
CA GLU A 331 0.50 -23.26 6.09
C GLU A 331 -0.90 -23.59 6.60
N SER A 332 -1.72 -22.56 6.75
CA SER A 332 -3.15 -22.66 6.97
C SER A 332 -3.86 -21.78 5.97
N GLU A 333 -4.82 -22.34 5.25
CA GLU A 333 -5.66 -21.57 4.35
C GLU A 333 -6.57 -20.60 5.11
N ALA A 334 -6.83 -19.45 4.50
CA ALA A 334 -7.80 -18.49 5.01
C ALA A 334 -9.23 -19.01 4.77
N LYS A 335 -10.16 -18.68 5.66
CA LYS A 335 -11.58 -19.08 5.55
C LYS A 335 -12.47 -17.87 5.45
N ALA A 336 -13.48 -17.95 4.60
CA ALA A 336 -14.49 -16.91 4.47
C ALA A 336 -15.30 -16.75 5.77
N GLY A 337 -15.75 -15.53 6.04
CA GLY A 337 -16.71 -15.25 7.11
C GLY A 337 -18.12 -15.74 6.80
N ASN A 338 -19.03 -15.60 7.75
CA ASN A 338 -20.42 -16.02 7.61
C ASN A 338 -21.24 -15.00 6.80
N ASP A 339 -22.06 -15.51 5.88
CA ASP A 339 -23.04 -14.72 5.15
C ASP A 339 -24.19 -14.29 6.07
N ILE A 340 -24.69 -13.05 5.88
CA ILE A 340 -25.75 -12.46 6.69
C ILE A 340 -26.96 -12.16 5.82
N TYR A 341 -28.13 -12.55 6.30
CA TYR A 341 -29.42 -12.25 5.69
C TYR A 341 -30.15 -11.23 6.54
N THR A 342 -30.48 -10.08 5.94
CA THR A 342 -31.22 -9.02 6.62
C THR A 342 -32.72 -9.20 6.44
N THR A 343 -33.51 -8.58 7.31
CA THR A 343 -34.97 -8.52 7.15
C THR A 343 -35.41 -7.38 6.21
N ILE A 344 -34.48 -6.55 5.76
CA ILE A 344 -34.73 -5.36 4.95
C ILE A 344 -34.85 -5.77 3.48
N SER A 345 -35.85 -5.23 2.78
CA SER A 345 -36.00 -5.36 1.33
C SER A 345 -35.28 -4.21 0.64
N ALA A 346 -34.37 -4.51 -0.29
CA ALA A 346 -33.66 -3.48 -1.04
C ALA A 346 -34.64 -2.65 -1.89
N ASN A 347 -35.61 -3.31 -2.53
CA ASN A 347 -36.62 -2.66 -3.36
C ASN A 347 -37.48 -1.69 -2.55
N ASP A 348 -37.92 -2.10 -1.35
CA ASP A 348 -38.75 -1.27 -0.50
C ASP A 348 -37.96 -0.05 0.00
N GLN A 349 -36.70 -0.25 0.38
CA GLN A 349 -35.82 0.83 0.81
C GLN A 349 -35.57 1.84 -0.32
N ILE A 350 -35.35 1.37 -1.56
CA ILE A 350 -35.18 2.23 -2.74
C ILE A 350 -36.47 3.02 -3.02
N ALA A 351 -37.64 2.37 -2.92
CA ALA A 351 -38.93 3.03 -3.10
C ALA A 351 -39.15 4.12 -2.04
N ILE A 352 -38.88 3.82 -0.76
CA ILE A 352 -38.97 4.79 0.33
C ILE A 352 -38.03 5.98 0.08
N TYR A 353 -36.80 5.72 -0.36
CA TYR A 353 -35.83 6.78 -0.66
C TYR A 353 -36.37 7.74 -1.72
N HIS A 354 -36.89 7.23 -2.84
CA HIS A 354 -37.45 8.07 -3.89
C HIS A 354 -38.73 8.79 -3.47
N LEU A 355 -39.58 8.17 -2.64
CA LEU A 355 -40.74 8.86 -2.07
C LEU A 355 -40.33 10.02 -1.17
N LEU A 356 -39.34 9.82 -0.30
CA LEU A 356 -38.81 10.88 0.56
C LEU A 356 -38.14 11.99 -0.25
N GLU A 357 -37.40 11.64 -1.29
CA GLU A 357 -36.78 12.59 -2.22
C GLU A 357 -37.85 13.46 -2.90
N GLN A 358 -38.93 12.85 -3.40
CA GLN A 358 -40.05 13.56 -4.03
C GLN A 358 -40.79 14.47 -3.04
N GLU A 359 -41.08 14.00 -1.84
CA GLU A 359 -41.72 14.81 -0.79
C GLU A 359 -40.82 15.99 -0.38
N LEU A 360 -39.52 15.76 -0.21
CA LEU A 360 -38.57 16.82 0.10
C LEU A 360 -38.49 17.85 -1.03
N ALA A 361 -38.44 17.40 -2.28
CA ALA A 361 -38.47 18.28 -3.44
C ALA A 361 -39.76 19.11 -3.49
N GLY A 362 -40.91 18.51 -3.20
CA GLY A 362 -42.20 19.20 -3.09
C GLY A 362 -42.22 20.26 -1.98
N ILE A 363 -41.68 19.92 -0.79
CA ILE A 363 -41.54 20.87 0.32
C ILE A 363 -40.63 22.02 -0.09
N LEU A 364 -39.45 21.73 -0.65
CA LEU A 364 -38.50 22.76 -1.09
C LEU A 364 -39.13 23.67 -2.15
N ALA A 365 -39.77 23.11 -3.18
CA ALA A 365 -40.47 23.88 -4.19
C ALA A 365 -41.56 24.79 -3.60
N SER A 366 -42.28 24.33 -2.56
CA SER A 366 -43.29 25.15 -1.86
C SER A 366 -42.71 26.28 -1.00
N LYS A 367 -41.43 26.17 -0.61
CA LYS A 367 -40.73 27.16 0.23
C LYS A 367 -39.84 28.11 -0.57
N ILE A 368 -39.50 27.76 -1.80
CA ILE A 368 -38.70 28.57 -2.70
C ILE A 368 -39.54 29.76 -3.20
N VAL A 369 -39.03 30.98 -3.03
CA VAL A 369 -39.72 32.24 -3.40
C VAL A 369 -38.79 33.20 -4.13
N GLU A 370 -39.32 33.99 -5.07
CA GLU A 370 -38.53 34.98 -5.82
C GLU A 370 -38.11 36.19 -4.97
N SER A 371 -38.82 36.47 -3.88
CA SER A 371 -38.55 37.64 -3.04
C SER A 371 -37.49 37.33 -1.98
N ASP A 372 -36.59 38.28 -1.75
CA ASP A 372 -35.75 38.33 -0.55
C ASP A 372 -36.67 38.61 0.66
N ALA A 373 -37.24 37.56 1.27
CA ALA A 373 -38.08 37.72 2.45
C ALA A 373 -37.21 38.12 3.65
N PRO A 374 -37.59 39.15 4.45
CA PRO A 374 -36.81 39.54 5.62
C PRO A 374 -36.88 38.41 6.66
N GLN A 375 -35.77 37.68 6.82
CA GLN A 375 -35.56 36.70 7.87
C GLN A 375 -35.32 37.46 9.20
N ASN A 376 -36.37 38.00 9.81
CA ASN A 376 -36.28 38.48 11.19
C ASN A 376 -36.28 37.29 12.15
N ASP A 377 -35.59 37.40 13.30
CA ASP A 377 -35.47 36.37 14.36
C ASP A 377 -36.82 35.87 14.93
N SER A 378 -37.94 36.47 14.52
CA SER A 378 -39.32 36.15 14.95
C SER A 378 -40.09 35.24 13.98
N VAL A 379 -39.48 34.78 12.88
CA VAL A 379 -40.16 33.90 11.90
C VAL A 379 -40.30 32.49 12.48
N LYS A 380 -41.53 31.97 12.53
CA LYS A 380 -41.77 30.58 12.96
C LYS A 380 -41.11 29.62 11.97
N GLN A 381 -40.57 28.50 12.45
CA GLN A 381 -39.91 27.49 11.61
C GLN A 381 -40.77 27.02 10.42
N SER A 382 -42.10 26.99 10.58
CA SER A 382 -43.04 26.63 9.51
C SER A 382 -43.20 27.70 8.40
N GLN A 383 -42.74 28.92 8.64
CA GLN A 383 -42.83 30.07 7.74
C GLN A 383 -41.48 30.42 7.09
N ILE A 384 -40.42 29.65 7.38
CA ILE A 384 -39.13 29.82 6.72
C ILE A 384 -39.33 29.65 5.21
N THR A 385 -38.92 30.67 4.46
CA THR A 385 -38.88 30.67 2.99
C THR A 385 -37.41 30.67 2.54
N ILE A 386 -37.16 30.14 1.35
CA ILE A 386 -35.82 30.06 0.76
C ILE A 386 -35.83 30.98 -0.47
N PRO A 387 -35.15 32.13 -0.44
CA PRO A 387 -35.01 32.95 -1.63
C PRO A 387 -34.36 32.14 -2.76
N VAL A 388 -34.94 32.17 -3.96
CA VAL A 388 -34.41 31.47 -5.15
C VAL A 388 -32.95 31.85 -5.39
N LYS A 389 -32.61 33.13 -5.19
CA LYS A 389 -31.27 33.68 -5.32
C LYS A 389 -30.25 32.94 -4.44
N ASP A 390 -30.59 32.72 -3.17
CA ASP A 390 -29.71 32.02 -2.22
C ASP A 390 -29.50 30.56 -2.61
N ALA A 391 -30.53 29.90 -3.13
CA ALA A 391 -30.42 28.53 -3.61
C ALA A 391 -29.43 28.41 -4.79
N TYR A 392 -29.52 29.30 -5.78
CA TYR A 392 -28.56 29.34 -6.88
C TYR A 392 -27.14 29.66 -6.40
N PHE A 393 -26.96 30.64 -5.50
CA PHE A 393 -25.64 30.94 -4.95
C PHE A 393 -25.01 29.71 -4.26
N GLN A 394 -25.80 28.95 -3.50
CA GLN A 394 -25.31 27.72 -2.88
C GLN A 394 -24.94 26.66 -3.93
N LEU A 395 -25.72 26.50 -4.99
CA LEU A 395 -25.42 25.55 -6.07
C LEU A 395 -24.14 25.94 -6.84
N ILE A 396 -23.91 27.23 -7.09
CA ILE A 396 -22.69 27.73 -7.74
C ILE A 396 -21.49 27.57 -6.82
N ASN A 397 -21.60 27.95 -5.54
CA ASN A 397 -20.52 27.84 -4.57
C ASN A 397 -20.07 26.38 -4.34
N ASN A 398 -21.00 25.43 -4.48
CA ASN A 398 -20.71 24.00 -4.39
C ASN A 398 -20.34 23.38 -5.77
N ASN A 399 -20.12 24.20 -6.80
CA ASN A 399 -19.78 23.78 -8.16
C ASN A 399 -20.80 22.81 -8.79
N VAL A 400 -22.05 22.85 -8.33
CA VAL A 400 -23.15 22.06 -8.91
C VAL A 400 -23.64 22.72 -10.20
N LEU A 401 -23.65 24.05 -10.26
CA LEU A 401 -24.02 24.83 -11.43
C LEU A 401 -22.86 25.72 -11.89
N ASN A 402 -22.71 25.83 -13.22
CA ASN A 402 -21.76 26.75 -13.83
C ASN A 402 -22.45 28.08 -14.16
N ALA A 403 -21.87 29.20 -13.70
CA ALA A 403 -22.38 30.54 -13.93
C ALA A 403 -22.40 30.96 -15.42
N GLY A 404 -21.64 30.29 -16.28
CA GLY A 404 -21.63 30.53 -17.72
C GLY A 404 -23.02 30.37 -18.36
N HIS A 405 -23.85 29.46 -17.84
CA HIS A 405 -25.19 29.24 -18.37
C HIS A 405 -26.11 30.47 -18.25
N PHE A 406 -25.92 31.30 -17.22
CA PHE A 406 -26.71 32.53 -17.04
C PHE A 406 -26.44 33.59 -18.12
N THR A 407 -25.33 33.45 -18.85
CA THR A 407 -24.91 34.39 -19.89
C THR A 407 -25.28 33.96 -21.31
N GLU A 408 -25.64 32.69 -21.52
CA GLU A 408 -25.89 32.10 -22.84
C GLU A 408 -27.37 32.09 -23.27
N GLY A 409 -28.30 32.49 -22.37
CA GLY A 409 -29.76 32.44 -22.59
C GLY A 409 -30.51 33.71 -22.18
N THR A 410 -31.84 33.61 -22.05
CA THR A 410 -32.68 34.68 -21.46
C THR A 410 -32.85 34.38 -19.96
N PRO A 411 -32.02 34.93 -19.06
CA PRO A 411 -32.06 34.59 -17.65
C PRO A 411 -33.36 35.06 -17.00
N GLY A 412 -33.87 34.23 -16.06
CA GLY A 412 -35.00 34.54 -15.20
C GLY A 412 -34.75 35.75 -14.30
N SER A 413 -35.81 36.25 -13.65
CA SER A 413 -35.75 37.44 -12.76
C SER A 413 -34.72 37.27 -11.64
N ALA A 414 -34.66 36.09 -11.03
CA ALA A 414 -33.71 35.76 -9.96
C ALA A 414 -32.28 35.54 -10.47
N GLU A 415 -32.11 34.90 -11.63
CA GLU A 415 -30.79 34.65 -12.25
C GLU A 415 -30.09 35.96 -12.64
N ARG A 416 -30.84 37.00 -12.99
CA ARG A 416 -30.29 38.35 -13.28
C ARG A 416 -29.72 39.05 -12.04
N GLN A 417 -30.03 38.59 -10.84
CA GLN A 417 -29.58 39.18 -9.58
C GLN A 417 -28.33 38.49 -9.01
N ILE A 418 -27.86 37.43 -9.68
CA ILE A 418 -26.69 36.61 -9.36
C ILE A 418 -25.57 37.02 -10.30
#